data_AF-A0A1F9EWA3-F1
#
_entry.id   AF-A0A1F9EWA3-F1
#
_cell.length_a   1.000
_cell.length_b   1.000
_cell.length_c   1.000
_cell.angle_alpha   90.00
_cell.angle_beta   90.00
_cell.angle_gamma   90.00
#
_symmetry.space_group_name_H-M   'P 1'
#
loop_
_entity.id
_entity.type
_entity.pdbx_description
1 polymer ?
#
loop_
_entity_poly.entity_id
_entity_poly.type
_entity_poly.pdbx_seq_one_letter_code
_entity_poly.pdbx_strand_id
1 'polypeptide(L)'
;MFTPLPGRTSLGVGPERVVAIIESINSPNISIPDVGTEPTKAYLVGVATPGGGYGIFCYLLLTETNTPIVYISNPPEVPFEQYGALEADAIQFAESMGFMLDNMNFRAQPADVQARLVEQLPFFRDQFPRRRGTSPAPMPGVGAPQAAVQADAAVVARLLASF
;
A
#
# COMPACT_ATOMS: atom_id res chain seq x y z
N MET A 1 -1.09 14.88 1.38
CA MET A 1 -0.74 13.72 2.25
C MET A 1 -1.15 12.43 1.56
N PHE A 2 -0.42 11.32 1.74
CA PHE A 2 -0.71 10.03 1.11
C PHE A 2 -1.21 8.99 2.12
N THR A 3 -2.16 8.16 1.69
CA THR A 3 -2.77 7.12 2.53
C THR A 3 -2.59 5.75 1.87
N PRO A 4 -2.13 4.72 2.60
CA PRO A 4 -1.96 3.38 2.04
C PRO A 4 -3.31 2.76 1.68
N LEU A 5 -3.33 2.02 0.57
CA LEU A 5 -4.46 1.21 0.11
C LEU A 5 -4.12 -0.28 0.33
N PRO A 6 -4.40 -0.84 1.53
CA PRO A 6 -4.01 -2.19 1.86
C PRO A 6 -4.69 -3.22 0.95
N GLY A 7 -3.93 -4.24 0.55
CA GLY A 7 -4.42 -5.34 -0.30
C GLY A 7 -4.62 -4.98 -1.78
N ARG A 8 -4.30 -3.74 -2.18
CA ARG A 8 -4.35 -3.30 -3.58
C ARG A 8 -3.01 -3.60 -4.26
N THR A 9 -3.07 -4.37 -5.34
CA THR A 9 -1.89 -4.79 -6.12
C THR A 9 -1.77 -4.13 -7.48
N SER A 10 -2.88 -3.56 -7.99
CA SER A 10 -2.94 -2.83 -9.25
C SER A 10 -3.70 -1.52 -9.08
N LEU A 11 -3.47 -0.57 -9.98
CA LEU A 11 -4.16 0.71 -9.90
C LEU A 11 -5.61 0.62 -10.37
N GLY A 12 -5.98 -0.40 -11.17
CA GLY A 12 -7.33 -0.51 -11.73
C GLY A 12 -7.72 0.69 -12.61
N VAL A 13 -6.72 1.33 -13.21
CA VAL A 13 -6.89 2.47 -14.12
C VAL A 13 -6.29 2.09 -15.47
N GLY A 14 -7.07 2.29 -16.54
CA GLY A 14 -6.60 2.07 -17.90
C GLY A 14 -5.63 3.16 -18.36
N PRO A 15 -4.75 2.85 -19.33
CA PRO A 15 -3.74 3.79 -19.83
C PRO A 15 -4.35 5.07 -20.43
N GLU A 16 -5.58 4.99 -20.93
CA GLU A 16 -6.34 6.12 -21.47
C GLU A 16 -6.66 7.19 -20.42
N ARG A 17 -6.60 6.85 -19.13
CA ARG A 17 -6.86 7.78 -18.02
C ARG A 17 -5.59 8.29 -17.33
N VAL A 18 -4.42 7.78 -17.69
CA VAL A 18 -3.15 8.22 -17.09
C VAL A 18 -2.77 9.60 -17.61
N VAL A 19 -2.44 10.54 -16.75
CA VAL A 19 -2.04 11.90 -17.12
C VAL A 19 -0.53 12.03 -17.13
N ALA A 20 0.13 11.50 -16.10
CA ALA A 20 1.57 11.51 -15.95
C ALA A 20 2.05 10.20 -15.31
N ILE A 21 3.28 9.80 -15.66
CA ILE A 21 4.01 8.73 -15.00
C ILE A 21 5.40 9.25 -14.68
N ILE A 22 5.75 9.23 -13.41
CA ILE A 22 7.07 9.60 -12.90
C ILE A 22 7.66 8.34 -12.24
N GLU A 23 8.80 7.87 -12.73
CA GLU A 23 9.46 6.65 -12.27
C GLU A 23 10.69 6.99 -11.41
N SER A 24 10.98 6.15 -10.42
CA SER A 24 12.25 6.20 -9.71
C SER A 24 13.42 5.73 -10.57
N ILE A 25 14.46 6.55 -10.70
CA ILE A 25 15.71 6.18 -11.37
C ILE A 25 16.69 5.43 -10.47
N ASN A 26 16.44 5.44 -9.16
CA ASN A 26 17.17 4.66 -8.17
C ASN A 26 16.27 3.60 -7.52
N SER A 27 16.87 2.74 -6.68
CA SER A 27 16.14 1.71 -5.94
C SER A 27 16.65 1.60 -4.50
N PRO A 28 16.28 2.56 -3.62
CA PRO A 28 16.67 2.50 -2.21
C PRO A 28 16.03 1.30 -1.50
N ASN A 29 16.65 0.88 -0.40
CA ASN A 29 16.10 -0.12 0.50
C ASN A 29 15.02 0.52 1.38
N ILE A 30 13.76 0.13 1.17
CA ILE A 30 12.63 0.65 1.94
C ILE A 30 12.18 -0.42 2.93
N SER A 31 12.04 -0.03 4.20
CA SER A 31 11.49 -0.91 5.24
C SER A 31 9.98 -0.71 5.32
N ILE A 32 9.24 -1.80 5.17
CA ILE A 32 7.79 -1.79 5.20
C ILE A 32 7.30 -2.73 6.30
N PRO A 33 6.39 -2.26 7.17
CA PRO A 33 5.77 -3.09 8.19
C PRO A 33 5.23 -4.40 7.60
N ASP A 34 5.48 -5.51 8.29
CA ASP A 34 5.00 -6.85 7.94
C ASP A 34 5.56 -7.47 6.64
N VAL A 35 6.41 -6.74 5.89
CA VAL A 35 7.06 -7.24 4.67
C VAL A 35 8.57 -7.40 4.86
N GLY A 36 9.23 -6.39 5.43
CA GLY A 36 10.69 -6.37 5.59
C GLY A 36 11.33 -5.17 4.87
N THR A 37 12.63 -5.26 4.63
CA THR A 37 13.41 -4.22 3.96
C THR A 37 13.99 -4.75 2.66
N GLU A 38 13.61 -4.14 1.53
CA GLU A 38 14.04 -4.59 0.20
C GLU A 38 14.30 -3.40 -0.73
N PRO A 39 15.15 -3.57 -1.77
CA PRO A 39 15.25 -2.63 -2.86
C PRO A 39 13.87 -2.42 -3.48
N THR A 40 13.48 -1.15 -3.60
CA THR A 40 12.13 -0.78 -4.03
C THR A 40 12.20 0.14 -5.22
N LYS A 41 11.29 -0.03 -6.18
CA LYS A 41 11.01 0.95 -7.24
C LYS A 41 9.74 1.73 -6.92
N ALA A 42 9.71 3.02 -7.24
CA ALA A 42 8.54 3.86 -7.09
C ALA A 42 8.02 4.35 -8.44
N TYR A 43 6.71 4.45 -8.55
CA TYR A 43 6.01 5.04 -9.68
C TYR A 43 4.92 5.97 -9.15
N LEU A 44 5.01 7.26 -9.48
CA LEU A 44 3.91 8.20 -9.28
C LEU A 44 3.07 8.22 -10.54
N VAL A 45 1.78 7.95 -10.39
CA VAL A 45 0.84 7.84 -11.51
C VAL A 45 -0.29 8.83 -11.28
N GLY A 46 -0.25 9.92 -12.05
CA GLY A 46 -1.35 10.87 -12.12
C GLY A 46 -2.45 10.32 -13.03
N VAL A 47 -3.70 10.42 -12.60
CA VAL A 47 -4.85 9.88 -13.34
C VAL A 47 -6.01 10.88 -13.37
N ALA A 48 -6.73 10.90 -14.49
CA ALA A 48 -8.04 11.53 -14.58
C ALA A 48 -9.10 10.62 -13.95
N THR A 49 -9.94 11.16 -13.07
CA THR A 49 -11.05 10.44 -12.42
C THR A 49 -12.28 10.42 -13.32
N PRO A 50 -13.25 9.51 -13.11
CA PRO A 50 -14.51 9.54 -13.87
C PRO A 50 -15.38 10.76 -13.52
N GLY A 51 -15.14 11.39 -12.37
CA GLY A 51 -15.81 12.60 -11.92
C GLY A 51 -15.32 13.89 -12.59
N GLY A 52 -14.28 13.82 -13.42
CA GLY A 52 -13.71 14.98 -14.12
C GLY A 52 -12.58 15.68 -13.34
N GLY A 53 -12.22 15.18 -12.16
CA GLY A 53 -11.03 15.59 -11.42
C GLY A 53 -9.80 14.73 -11.72
N TYR A 54 -8.81 14.86 -10.85
CA TYR A 54 -7.50 14.23 -10.97
C TYR A 54 -7.06 13.66 -9.63
N GLY A 55 -6.31 12.57 -9.64
CA GLY A 55 -5.71 11.97 -8.45
C GLY A 55 -4.32 11.44 -8.73
N ILE A 56 -3.55 11.19 -7.68
CA ILE A 56 -2.21 10.60 -7.81
C ILE A 56 -2.11 9.35 -6.96
N PHE A 57 -1.62 8.28 -7.58
CA PHE A 57 -1.20 7.07 -6.89
C PHE A 57 0.32 7.05 -6.76
N CYS A 58 0.81 6.62 -5.61
CA CYS A 58 2.22 6.24 -5.43
C CYS A 58 2.29 4.72 -5.32
N TYR A 59 2.85 4.09 -6.33
CA TYR A 59 3.01 2.64 -6.44
C TYR A 59 4.46 2.27 -6.12
N LEU A 60 4.66 1.57 -5.02
CA LEU A 60 5.95 1.03 -4.62
C LEU A 60 6.01 -0.45 -4.96
N LEU A 61 7.09 -0.90 -5.60
CA LEU A 61 7.33 -2.30 -5.92
C LEU A 61 8.61 -2.76 -5.24
N LEU A 62 8.48 -3.67 -4.28
CA LEU A 62 9.63 -4.36 -3.69
C LEU A 62 10.12 -5.37 -4.71
N THR A 63 11.32 -5.18 -5.23
CA THR A 63 11.76 -5.88 -6.44
C THR A 63 12.19 -7.32 -6.20
N GLU A 64 12.55 -7.68 -4.96
CA GLU A 64 12.96 -9.05 -4.63
C GLU A 64 11.74 -9.95 -4.42
N THR A 65 10.78 -9.52 -3.60
CA THR A 65 9.54 -10.29 -3.38
C THR A 65 8.45 -10.04 -4.43
N ASN A 66 8.66 -9.06 -5.30
CA ASN A 66 7.67 -8.62 -6.28
C ASN A 66 6.35 -8.20 -5.61
N THR A 67 6.46 -7.54 -4.45
CA THR A 67 5.32 -7.14 -3.63
C THR A 67 4.96 -5.67 -3.89
N PRO A 68 3.76 -5.38 -4.43
CA PRO A 68 3.32 -4.02 -4.65
C PRO A 68 2.63 -3.42 -3.42
N ILE A 69 2.87 -2.13 -3.19
CA ILE A 69 2.22 -1.33 -2.15
C ILE A 69 1.78 -0.02 -2.78
N VAL A 70 0.50 0.28 -2.59
CA VAL A 70 -0.14 1.41 -3.26
C VAL A 70 -0.57 2.43 -2.22
N TYR A 71 -0.22 3.68 -2.45
CA TYR A 71 -0.76 4.83 -1.74
C TYR A 71 -1.61 5.66 -2.70
N ILE A 72 -2.60 6.36 -2.14
CA ILE A 72 -3.40 7.36 -2.85
C ILE A 72 -3.26 8.71 -2.19
N SER A 73 -3.36 9.78 -2.98
CA SER A 73 -3.48 11.12 -2.46
C SER A 73 -4.69 11.28 -1.54
N ASN A 74 -4.58 12.19 -0.57
CA ASN A 74 -5.69 12.67 0.24
C ASN A 74 -5.76 14.22 0.11
N PRO A 75 -6.83 14.78 -0.49
CA PRO A 75 -8.01 14.07 -1.02
C PRO A 75 -7.69 13.16 -2.22
N PRO A 76 -8.50 12.12 -2.48
CA PRO A 76 -8.27 11.18 -3.57
C PRO A 76 -8.53 11.79 -4.96
N GLU A 77 -9.22 12.92 -5.00
CA GLU A 77 -9.56 13.64 -6.22
C GLU A 77 -9.50 15.15 -5.97
N VAL A 78 -8.89 15.88 -6.90
CA VAL A 78 -8.75 17.33 -6.92
C VAL A 78 -9.11 17.90 -8.30
N PRO A 79 -9.53 19.16 -8.41
CA PRO A 79 -9.71 19.82 -9.70
C PRO A 79 -8.34 20.09 -10.39
N PHE A 80 -8.38 20.38 -11.69
CA PHE A 80 -7.17 20.57 -12.52
C PHE A 80 -6.21 21.62 -11.95
N GLU A 81 -6.73 22.73 -11.43
CA GLU A 81 -5.96 23.86 -10.90
C GLU A 81 -5.11 23.45 -9.68
N GLN A 82 -5.52 22.40 -8.97
CA GLN A 82 -4.82 21.87 -7.79
C GLN A 82 -3.93 20.68 -8.12
N TYR A 83 -4.04 20.11 -9.33
CA TYR A 83 -3.28 18.92 -9.73
C TYR A 83 -1.78 19.16 -9.68
N GLY A 84 -1.28 20.32 -10.15
CA GLY A 84 0.14 20.64 -10.13
C GLY A 84 0.74 20.69 -8.71
N ALA A 85 -0.02 21.23 -7.75
CA ALA A 85 0.40 21.22 -6.34
C ALA A 85 0.39 19.80 -5.76
N LEU A 86 -0.62 19.01 -6.11
CA LEU A 86 -0.69 17.61 -5.69
C LEU A 86 0.46 16.77 -6.26
N GLU A 87 0.88 17.03 -7.49
CA GLU A 87 2.04 16.38 -8.12
C GLU A 87 3.35 16.74 -7.40
N ALA A 88 3.55 18.02 -7.06
CA ALA A 88 4.71 18.44 -6.27
C ALA A 88 4.76 17.76 -4.89
N ASP A 89 3.61 17.67 -4.20
CA ASP A 89 3.48 16.95 -2.92
C ASP A 89 3.81 15.45 -3.07
N ALA A 90 3.42 14.84 -4.19
CA ALA A 90 3.70 13.45 -4.50
C ALA A 90 5.19 13.19 -4.71
N ILE A 91 5.86 14.08 -5.44
CA ILE A 91 7.31 14.04 -5.65
C ILE A 91 8.02 14.17 -4.31
N GLN A 92 7.67 15.18 -3.52
CA GLN A 92 8.27 15.39 -2.20
C GLN A 92 8.07 14.20 -1.26
N PHE A 93 6.89 13.57 -1.31
CA PHE A 93 6.62 12.35 -0.55
C PHE A 93 7.56 11.20 -0.95
N ALA A 94 7.74 10.94 -2.24
CA ALA A 94 8.66 9.92 -2.71
C ALA A 94 10.13 10.27 -2.41
N GLU A 95 10.54 11.52 -2.61
CA GLU A 95 11.89 11.97 -2.28
C GLU A 95 12.21 11.85 -0.79
N SER A 96 11.23 12.06 0.09
CA SER A 96 11.39 11.86 1.54
C SER A 96 11.68 10.39 1.93
N MET A 97 11.33 9.44 1.07
CA MET A 97 11.69 8.02 1.20
C MET A 97 13.06 7.69 0.57
N GLY A 98 13.71 8.66 -0.06
CA GLY A 98 15.02 8.50 -0.70
C GLY A 98 14.96 8.18 -2.20
N PHE A 99 13.79 8.29 -2.83
CA PHE A 99 13.68 8.10 -4.28
C PHE A 99 14.19 9.33 -5.03
N MET A 100 14.90 9.10 -6.12
CA MET A 100 15.17 10.08 -7.16
C MET A 100 14.22 9.79 -8.31
N LEU A 101 13.52 10.80 -8.80
CA LEU A 101 12.42 10.64 -9.73
C LEU A 101 12.75 11.27 -11.09
N ASP A 102 12.24 10.65 -12.16
CA ASP A 102 12.28 11.19 -13.51
C ASP A 102 10.92 11.05 -14.21
N ASN A 103 10.55 12.07 -14.97
CA ASN A 103 9.28 12.09 -15.68
C ASN A 103 9.41 11.34 -17.00
N MET A 104 8.64 10.26 -17.15
CA MET A 104 8.67 9.45 -18.38
C MET A 104 8.08 10.17 -19.59
N ASN A 105 7.40 11.30 -19.37
CA ASN A 105 6.67 12.06 -20.36
C ASN A 105 5.68 11.18 -21.13
N PHE A 106 5.00 10.26 -20.43
CA PHE A 106 4.21 9.17 -20.99
C PHE A 106 3.28 9.61 -22.14
N ARG A 107 2.56 10.72 -21.99
CA ARG A 107 1.64 11.24 -23.02
C ARG A 107 2.31 11.87 -24.25
N ALA A 108 3.55 12.33 -24.11
CA ALA A 108 4.32 12.87 -25.22
C ALA A 108 5.06 11.78 -26.01
N GLN A 109 5.13 10.54 -25.50
CA GLN A 109 5.77 9.43 -26.19
C GLN A 109 4.98 9.02 -27.45
N PRO A 110 5.65 8.46 -28.47
CA PRO A 110 4.97 7.82 -29.60
C PRO A 110 4.02 6.69 -29.17
N ALA A 111 2.95 6.46 -29.91
CA ALA A 111 1.91 5.49 -29.53
C ALA A 111 2.43 4.05 -29.39
N ASP A 112 3.39 3.65 -30.22
CA ASP A 112 4.06 2.34 -30.13
C ASP A 112 4.93 2.22 -28.86
N VAL A 113 5.60 3.31 -28.47
CA VAL A 113 6.35 3.38 -27.21
C VAL A 113 5.40 3.33 -26.01
N GLN A 114 4.29 4.06 -26.07
CA GLN A 114 3.26 4.01 -25.03
C GLN A 114 2.71 2.59 -24.85
N ALA A 115 2.38 1.89 -25.94
CA ALA A 115 1.88 0.52 -25.88
C ALA A 115 2.88 -0.43 -25.20
N ARG A 116 4.18 -0.32 -25.54
CA ARG A 116 5.24 -1.10 -24.89
C ARG A 116 5.38 -0.77 -23.41
N LEU A 117 5.28 0.50 -23.03
CA LEU A 117 5.31 0.92 -21.62
C LEU A 117 4.13 0.34 -20.85
N VAL A 118 2.92 0.39 -21.42
CA VAL A 118 1.73 -0.21 -20.81
C VAL A 118 1.91 -1.71 -20.60
N GLU A 119 2.50 -2.40 -21.56
CA GLU A 119 2.81 -3.81 -21.42
C GLU A 119 3.85 -4.07 -20.33
N GLN A 120 4.87 -3.23 -20.18
CA GLN A 120 5.99 -3.47 -19.26
C GLN A 120 5.73 -3.04 -17.82
N LEU A 121 4.95 -1.96 -17.62
CA LEU A 121 4.79 -1.36 -16.30
C LEU A 121 3.93 -2.25 -15.38
N PRO A 122 4.40 -2.51 -14.15
CA PRO A 122 3.82 -3.54 -13.29
C PRO A 122 2.41 -3.20 -12.82
N PHE A 123 2.09 -1.91 -12.69
CA PHE A 123 0.81 -1.44 -12.16
C PHE A 123 -0.37 -1.51 -13.15
N PHE A 124 -0.11 -1.78 -14.43
CA PHE A 124 -1.14 -2.11 -15.42
C PHE A 124 -1.47 -3.61 -15.46
N ARG A 125 -0.65 -4.46 -14.82
CA ARG A 125 -0.80 -5.91 -14.83
C ARG A 125 -1.49 -6.38 -13.54
N ASP A 126 -2.59 -7.09 -13.65
CA ASP A 126 -3.25 -7.77 -12.51
C ASP A 126 -2.55 -9.09 -12.10
N GLN A 127 -1.21 -9.14 -12.17
CA GLN A 127 -0.45 -10.39 -12.08
C GLN A 127 -0.02 -10.77 -10.66
N PHE A 128 -0.26 -9.94 -9.65
CA PHE A 128 0.19 -10.23 -8.29
C PHE A 128 -0.89 -11.01 -7.53
N PRO A 129 -0.65 -12.30 -7.17
CA PRO A 129 -1.57 -13.02 -6.32
C PRO A 129 -1.70 -12.28 -4.99
N ARG A 130 -2.93 -11.93 -4.59
CA ARG A 130 -3.21 -11.29 -3.31
C ARG A 130 -2.57 -12.13 -2.20
N ARG A 131 -1.58 -11.60 -1.48
CA ARG A 131 -1.13 -12.20 -0.23
C ARG A 131 -2.34 -12.24 0.70
N ARG A 132 -2.91 -13.44 0.90
CA ARG A 132 -3.80 -13.70 2.03
C ARG A 132 -2.94 -13.46 3.26
N GLY A 133 -3.24 -12.39 3.99
CA GLY A 133 -2.48 -11.99 5.17
C GLY A 133 -2.25 -13.21 6.05
N THR A 134 -1.00 -13.62 6.20
CA THR A 134 -0.63 -14.52 7.28
C THR A 134 -0.82 -13.72 8.55
N SER A 135 -1.88 -14.02 9.30
CA SER A 135 -1.94 -13.65 10.71
C SER A 135 -0.59 -13.98 11.34
N PRO A 136 -0.01 -13.07 12.15
CA PRO A 136 1.25 -13.36 12.81
C PRO A 136 1.07 -14.68 13.58
N ALA A 137 1.93 -15.65 13.27
CA ALA A 137 1.97 -16.90 14.01
C ALA A 137 2.16 -16.57 15.49
N PRO A 138 1.40 -17.19 16.42
CA PRO A 138 1.66 -17.00 17.83
C PRO A 138 3.10 -17.44 18.11
N MET A 139 3.93 -16.51 18.60
CA MET A 139 5.31 -16.81 18.97
C MET A 139 5.31 -17.96 20.00
N PRO A 140 6.12 -19.01 19.80
CA PRO A 140 6.29 -20.03 20.82
C PRO A 140 7.23 -19.48 21.91
N GLY A 141 6.68 -19.20 23.09
CA GLY A 141 7.49 -18.96 24.28
C GLY A 141 7.23 -17.64 24.98
N VAL A 142 6.08 -17.54 25.65
CA VAL A 142 6.02 -16.84 26.95
C VAL A 142 5.40 -17.83 27.91
N GLY A 143 6.20 -18.22 28.91
CA GLY A 143 5.91 -19.32 29.82
C GLY A 143 4.57 -19.17 30.53
N ALA A 144 3.89 -20.29 30.67
CA ALA A 144 2.82 -20.43 31.64
C ALA A 144 3.37 -20.21 33.06
N PRO A 145 2.75 -19.37 33.89
CA PRO A 145 2.79 -19.58 35.32
C PRO A 145 1.69 -20.59 35.68
N GLN A 146 2.11 -21.83 35.95
CA GLN A 146 1.38 -22.69 36.87
C GLN A 146 1.50 -22.08 38.27
N ALA A 147 0.38 -21.66 38.86
CA ALA A 147 0.20 -21.69 40.31
C ALA A 147 -1.31 -21.73 40.62
N ALA A 148 -1.73 -22.87 41.15
CA ALA A 148 -3.04 -23.13 41.71
C ALA A 148 -3.35 -22.23 42.91
N VAL A 149 -4.60 -21.78 43.04
CA VAL A 149 -5.28 -21.69 44.34
C VAL A 149 -6.77 -22.00 44.15
N GLN A 150 -7.20 -23.09 44.78
CA GLN A 150 -8.59 -23.48 45.02
C GLN A 150 -9.34 -22.41 45.81
N ALA A 151 -10.59 -22.14 45.46
CA ALA A 151 -11.57 -21.59 46.39
C ALA A 151 -12.91 -22.31 46.21
N ASP A 152 -13.17 -23.16 47.19
CA ASP A 152 -14.37 -23.93 47.46
C ASP A 152 -15.55 -22.99 47.77
N ALA A 153 -16.66 -23.13 47.06
CA ALA A 153 -17.88 -22.35 47.29
C ALA A 153 -19.13 -23.15 46.93
N ALA A 154 -19.32 -24.32 47.57
CA ALA A 154 -20.55 -25.10 47.39
C ALA A 154 -20.96 -25.94 48.61
N VAL A 155 -20.84 -25.44 49.86
CA VAL A 155 -21.44 -26.11 51.03
C VAL A 155 -21.88 -25.12 52.13
N VAL A 156 -22.90 -24.28 51.88
CA VAL A 156 -23.68 -23.62 52.99
C VAL A 156 -25.15 -23.39 52.57
N ALA A 157 -25.86 -24.40 52.10
CA ALA A 157 -27.30 -24.31 51.82
C ALA A 157 -28.08 -25.54 52.26
N ARG A 158 -27.84 -26.01 53.49
CA ARG A 158 -28.62 -27.09 54.11
C ARG A 158 -28.68 -26.95 55.64
N LEU A 159 -29.33 -25.89 56.14
CA LEU A 159 -29.72 -25.83 57.56
C LEU A 159 -30.80 -24.78 57.89
N LEU A 160 -31.94 -24.79 57.18
CA LEU A 160 -33.19 -24.14 57.63
C LEU A 160 -34.41 -24.95 57.19
N ALA A 161 -34.51 -26.18 57.70
CA ALA A 161 -35.74 -26.97 57.68
C ALA A 161 -35.79 -27.83 58.95
N SER A 162 -35.92 -27.16 60.09
CA SER A 162 -36.35 -27.71 61.37
C SER A 162 -36.56 -26.53 62.30
N PHE A 163 -37.73 -25.88 62.19
CA PHE A 163 -38.56 -25.30 63.26
C PHE A 163 -39.85 -24.79 62.62
#